data_AF-A0A968T2F9-F1
#
_entry.id   AF-A0A968T2F9-F1
#
_cell.length_a   1.000
_cell.length_b   1.000
_cell.length_c   1.000
_cell.angle_alpha   90.00
_cell.angle_beta   90.00
_cell.angle_gamma   90.00
#
_symmetry.space_group_name_H-M   'P 1'
#
loop_
_entity.id
_entity.type
_entity.pdbx_description
1 polymer ?
#
loop_
_entity_poly.entity_id
_entity_poly.type
_entity_poly.pdbx_seq_one_letter_code
_entity_poly.pdbx_strand_id
1 'polypeptide(L)'
;MRRIHLAIAVTDLQASISDYSARLGMDPEVVIPGEYALWRTDSVNLSIRYTEEDPGTLRHLGWEDDEASQHTTDIDCNGIVWEHFSAHHQAEEIRALWS
;
A
#
# COMPACT_ATOMS: atom_id res chain seq x y z
N MET A 1 -14.56 -9.28 -1.87
CA MET A 1 -13.91 -9.02 -3.17
C MET A 1 -12.41 -8.93 -2.95
N ARG A 2 -11.58 -9.23 -3.97
CA ARG A 2 -10.11 -9.16 -3.86
C ARG A 2 -9.54 -8.06 -4.73
N ARG A 3 -8.59 -7.30 -4.17
CA ARG A 3 -7.79 -6.27 -4.86
C ARG A 3 -6.31 -6.63 -4.70
N ILE A 4 -5.52 -6.48 -5.76
CA ILE A 4 -4.07 -6.66 -5.64
C ILE A 4 -3.52 -5.54 -4.75
N HIS A 5 -2.80 -5.91 -3.70
CA HIS A 5 -2.12 -4.97 -2.83
C HIS A 5 -0.69 -4.74 -3.35
N LEU A 6 -0.30 -3.47 -3.48
CA LEU A 6 1.03 -3.04 -3.89
C LEU A 6 1.52 -1.97 -2.91
N ALA A 7 2.66 -2.20 -2.25
CA ALA A 7 3.31 -1.22 -1.39
C ALA A 7 4.67 -0.83 -1.97
N ILE A 8 4.87 0.45 -2.27
CA ILE A 8 6.11 0.95 -2.92
C ILE A 8 6.84 1.92 -1.99
N ALA A 9 8.16 1.77 -1.89
CA ALA A 9 9.06 2.72 -1.25
C ALA A 9 9.29 3.94 -2.16
N VAL A 10 9.19 5.17 -1.63
CA VAL A 10 9.44 6.41 -2.39
C VAL A 10 10.32 7.39 -1.63
N THR A 11 11.09 8.21 -2.34
CA THR A 11 11.92 9.28 -1.75
C THR A 11 11.30 10.67 -1.84
N ASP A 12 10.37 10.89 -2.76
CA ASP A 12 9.60 12.13 -2.86
C ASP A 12 8.11 11.80 -2.82
N LEU A 13 7.53 11.93 -1.63
CA LEU A 13 6.13 11.59 -1.42
C LEU A 13 5.19 12.48 -2.24
N GLN A 14 5.44 13.79 -2.29
CA GLN A 14 4.52 14.72 -2.97
C GLN A 14 4.56 14.58 -4.49
N ALA A 15 5.75 14.41 -5.06
CA ALA A 15 5.89 14.10 -6.48
C ALA A 15 5.24 12.75 -6.81
N SER A 16 5.43 11.74 -5.95
CA SER A 16 4.84 10.41 -6.14
C SER A 16 3.32 10.41 -6.03
N ILE A 17 2.74 11.16 -5.07
CA ILE A 17 1.29 11.37 -4.99
C ILE A 17 0.78 11.98 -6.29
N SER A 18 1.44 13.03 -6.78
CA SER A 18 1.03 13.71 -8.01
C SER A 18 1.07 12.78 -9.23
N ASP A 19 2.14 11.98 -9.39
CA ASP A 19 2.28 11.04 -10.51
C ASP A 19 1.27 9.88 -10.42
N TYR A 20 1.16 9.22 -9.26
CA TYR A 20 0.25 8.07 -9.12
C TYR A 20 -1.22 8.48 -9.15
N SER A 21 -1.60 9.64 -8.59
CA SER A 21 -2.96 10.14 -8.75
C SER A 21 -3.30 10.43 -10.22
N ALA A 22 -2.35 10.98 -11.00
CA ALA A 22 -2.56 11.21 -12.43
C ALA A 22 -2.73 9.89 -13.22
N ARG A 23 -1.95 8.86 -12.87
CA ARG A 23 -2.03 7.53 -13.51
C ARG A 23 -3.29 6.76 -13.14
N LEU A 24 -3.72 6.86 -11.88
CA LEU A 24 -4.93 6.21 -11.37
C LEU A 24 -6.20 7.00 -11.70
N GLY A 25 -6.07 8.28 -12.06
CA GLY A 25 -7.20 9.16 -12.36
C GLY A 25 -8.01 9.55 -11.12
N MET A 26 -7.42 9.45 -9.93
CA MET A 26 -8.07 9.74 -8.65
C MET A 26 -7.08 10.16 -7.57
N ASP A 27 -7.56 10.90 -6.58
CA ASP A 27 -6.78 11.27 -5.40
C ASP A 27 -6.67 10.09 -4.39
N PRO A 28 -5.64 10.09 -3.52
CA PRO A 28 -5.51 9.09 -2.48
C PRO A 28 -6.67 9.17 -1.48
N GLU A 29 -7.11 8.01 -1.00
CA GLU A 29 -8.10 7.90 0.08
C GLU A 29 -7.51 8.28 1.44
N VAL A 30 -6.21 8.02 1.64
CA VAL A 30 -5.49 8.35 2.87
C VAL A 30 -4.17 9.01 2.52
N VAL A 31 -3.86 10.11 3.21
CA VAL A 31 -2.56 10.77 3.17
C VAL A 31 -2.10 11.03 4.60
N ILE A 32 -0.90 10.56 4.91
CA ILE A 32 -0.16 10.94 6.11
C ILE A 32 0.97 11.87 5.66
N PRO A 33 0.93 13.17 6.04
CA PRO A 33 1.91 14.15 5.57
C PRO A 33 3.36 13.71 5.81
N GLY A 34 4.15 13.68 4.73
CA GLY A 34 5.57 13.31 4.78
C GLY A 34 5.85 11.79 4.83
N GLU A 35 4.84 10.97 5.08
CA GLU A 35 5.04 9.55 5.42
C GLU A 35 4.40 8.58 4.42
N TYR A 36 3.14 8.78 4.05
CA TYR A 36 2.35 7.71 3.42
C TYR A 36 1.20 8.23 2.57
N ALA A 37 0.86 7.50 1.50
CA ALA A 37 -0.39 7.68 0.78
C ALA A 37 -0.95 6.34 0.28
N LEU A 38 -2.28 6.25 0.16
CA LEU A 38 -3.00 5.04 -0.22
C LEU A 38 -4.17 5.36 -1.16
N TRP A 39 -4.27 4.59 -2.23
CA TRP A 39 -5.37 4.57 -3.17
C TRP A 39 -6.01 3.19 -3.17
N ARG A 40 -7.34 3.13 -3.25
CA ARG A 40 -8.04 1.89 -3.61
C ARG A 40 -8.90 2.13 -4.82
N THR A 41 -8.82 1.18 -5.75
CA THR A 41 -9.69 1.06 -6.92
C THR A 41 -10.49 -0.23 -6.79
N ASP A 42 -11.26 -0.59 -7.82
CA ASP A 42 -11.98 -1.86 -7.84
C ASP A 42 -11.05 -3.08 -7.84
N SER A 43 -9.83 -2.94 -8.37
CA SER A 43 -8.90 -4.07 -8.56
C SER A 43 -7.55 -3.92 -7.85
N VAL A 44 -7.19 -2.72 -7.40
CA VAL A 44 -5.86 -2.40 -6.85
C VAL A 44 -6.01 -1.63 -5.53
N ASN A 45 -5.27 -2.06 -4.50
CA ASN A 45 -4.90 -1.30 -3.31
C ASN A 45 -3.43 -0.90 -3.48
N LEU A 46 -3.16 0.35 -3.84
CA LEU A 46 -1.80 0.87 -4.01
C LEU A 46 -1.47 1.76 -2.82
N SER A 47 -0.34 1.50 -2.18
CA SER A 47 0.23 2.39 -1.17
C SER A 47 1.66 2.75 -1.47
N ILE A 48 2.04 3.95 -1.05
CA ILE A 48 3.41 4.42 -1.08
C ILE A 48 3.82 4.88 0.30
N ARG A 49 5.07 4.61 0.65
CA ARG A 49 5.65 5.04 1.92
C ARG A 49 6.99 5.71 1.67
N TYR A 50 7.17 6.88 2.27
CA TYR A 50 8.46 7.56 2.27
C TYR A 50 9.52 6.71 2.98
N THR A 51 10.71 6.65 2.41
CA THR A 51 11.88 6.01 3.01
C THR A 51 13.14 6.58 2.40
N GLU A 52 14.18 6.76 3.23
CA GLU A 52 15.53 7.09 2.76
C GLU A 52 16.25 5.84 2.22
N GLU A 53 15.83 4.65 2.65
CA GLU A 53 16.40 3.37 2.27
C GLU A 53 15.62 2.75 1.10
N ASP A 54 16.35 2.26 0.09
CA ASP A 54 15.84 1.50 -1.07
C ASP A 54 14.61 2.10 -1.80
N PRO A 55 14.69 3.36 -2.30
CA PRO A 55 13.58 3.97 -3.02
C PRO A 55 13.27 3.28 -4.34
N GLY A 56 11.99 3.32 -4.73
CA GLY A 56 11.48 2.70 -5.95
C GLY A 56 11.33 1.18 -5.85
N THR A 57 11.54 0.59 -4.68
CA THR A 57 11.40 -0.84 -4.46
C THR A 57 9.96 -1.22 -4.11
N LEU A 58 9.55 -2.40 -4.58
CA LEU A 58 8.36 -3.08 -4.10
C LEU A 58 8.66 -3.59 -2.69
N ARG A 59 7.94 -3.04 -1.70
CA ARG A 59 8.05 -3.47 -0.31
C ARG A 59 7.26 -4.75 -0.11
N HIS A 60 5.96 -4.70 -0.36
CA HIS A 60 5.05 -5.83 -0.22
C HIS A 60 4.13 -5.93 -1.45
N LEU A 61 3.80 -7.16 -1.82
CA LEU A 61 2.74 -7.53 -2.76
C LEU A 61 1.64 -8.22 -1.97
N GLY A 62 0.44 -8.42 -2.50
CA GLY A 62 -0.57 -9.10 -1.70
C GLY A 62 -2.00 -9.06 -2.22
N TRP A 63 -2.91 -9.44 -1.34
CA TRP A 63 -4.35 -9.31 -1.52
C TRP A 63 -4.96 -8.53 -0.37
N GLU A 64 -5.64 -7.44 -0.71
CA GLU A 64 -6.74 -6.97 0.12
C GLU A 64 -7.98 -7.80 -0.23
N ASP A 65 -8.51 -8.54 0.74
CA ASP A 65 -9.66 -9.43 0.61
C ASP A 65 -10.66 -9.16 1.73
N ASP A 66 -11.90 -8.83 1.35
CA ASP A 66 -12.98 -8.58 2.31
C ASP A 66 -13.30 -9.81 3.20
N GLU A 67 -12.93 -11.01 2.77
CA GLU A 67 -13.14 -12.26 3.52
C GLU A 67 -11.97 -12.63 4.45
N ALA A 68 -10.86 -11.87 4.42
CA ALA A 68 -9.70 -12.15 5.26
C ALA A 68 -10.01 -11.86 6.74
N SER A 69 -9.99 -12.90 7.58
CA SER A 69 -10.23 -12.80 9.03
C SER A 69 -8.99 -12.44 9.84
N GLN A 70 -7.80 -12.46 9.23
CA GLN A 70 -6.52 -12.15 9.86
C GLN A 70 -5.55 -11.57 8.81
N HIS A 71 -4.52 -10.87 9.27
CA HIS A 71 -3.39 -10.50 8.42
C HIS A 71 -2.37 -11.66 8.41
N THR A 72 -2.03 -12.17 7.22
CA THR A 72 -0.98 -13.19 7.05
C THR A 72 0.06 -12.75 6.05
N THR A 73 1.26 -13.32 6.17
CA THR A 73 2.33 -13.15 5.20
C THR A 73 2.87 -14.48 4.70
N ASP A 74 3.30 -14.48 3.44
CA ASP A 74 4.08 -15.54 2.83
C ASP A 74 5.13 -14.96 1.86
N ILE A 75 5.95 -15.82 1.26
CA ILE A 75 7.02 -15.40 0.33
C ILE A 75 6.88 -16.22 -0.95
N ASP A 76 6.82 -15.54 -2.09
CA ASP A 76 6.70 -16.22 -3.38
C ASP A 76 8.02 -16.82 -3.88
N CYS A 77 7.98 -17.47 -5.04
CA CYS A 77 9.16 -18.10 -5.64
C CYS A 77 10.26 -17.11 -6.08
N ASN A 78 9.99 -15.80 -6.07
CA ASN A 78 10.94 -14.73 -6.38
C ASN A 78 11.49 -14.06 -5.11
N GLY A 79 11.02 -14.46 -3.92
CA GLY A 79 11.43 -13.85 -2.66
C GLY A 79 10.63 -12.59 -2.29
N ILE A 80 9.52 -12.30 -2.98
CA ILE A 80 8.67 -11.13 -2.66
C ILE A 80 7.77 -11.50 -1.49
N VAL A 81 7.68 -10.62 -0.50
CA VAL A 81 6.72 -10.76 0.61
C VAL A 81 5.32 -10.51 0.10
N TRP A 82 4.45 -11.49 0.30
CA TRP A 82 3.01 -11.41 0.03
C TRP A 82 2.26 -11.19 1.34
N GLU A 83 1.32 -10.25 1.34
CA GLU A 83 0.41 -9.94 2.43
C GLU A 83 -1.03 -10.33 2.05
N HIS A 84 -1.80 -10.89 2.97
CA HIS A 84 -3.23 -11.13 2.79
C HIS A 84 -3.99 -10.58 3.99
N PHE A 85 -4.83 -9.58 3.76
CA PHE A 85 -5.53 -8.84 4.81
C PHE A 85 -6.86 -8.27 4.31
N SER A 86 -7.67 -7.75 5.22
CA SER A 86 -8.86 -6.96 4.88
C SER A 86 -8.55 -5.46 5.03
N ALA A 87 -9.38 -4.60 4.43
CA ALA A 87 -9.23 -3.15 4.54
C ALA A 87 -9.22 -2.66 6.00
N HIS A 88 -9.90 -3.38 6.91
CA HIS A 88 -9.90 -3.09 8.34
C HIS A 88 -8.50 -3.24 8.97
N HIS A 89 -7.79 -4.34 8.67
CA HIS A 89 -6.44 -4.57 9.20
C HIS A 89 -5.47 -3.48 8.75
N GLN A 90 -5.49 -3.08 7.47
CA GLN A 90 -4.63 -2.02 6.97
C GLN A 90 -4.95 -0.67 7.63
N ALA A 91 -6.24 -0.38 7.87
CA ALA A 91 -6.63 0.84 8.58
C ALA A 91 -6.17 0.84 10.05
N GLU A 92 -6.15 -0.32 10.72
CA GLU A 92 -5.59 -0.45 12.06
C GLU A 92 -4.07 -0.24 12.07
N GLU A 93 -3.34 -0.80 11.10
CA GLU A 93 -1.90 -0.60 10.96
C GLU A 93 -1.54 0.87 10.74
N ILE A 94 -2.22 1.55 9.81
CA ILE A 94 -2.02 2.99 9.55
C ILE A 94 -2.24 3.79 10.84
N ARG A 95 -3.31 3.49 11.60
CA ARG A 95 -3.55 4.14 12.89
C ARG A 95 -2.45 3.84 13.88
N ALA A 96 -2.00 2.59 14.01
CA ALA A 96 -0.95 2.22 14.96
C ALA A 96 0.40 2.89 14.66
N LEU A 97 0.71 3.16 13.38
CA LEU A 97 1.97 3.78 12.98
C LEU A 97 1.98 5.31 13.11
N TRP A 98 0.83 5.98 12.96
CA TRP A 98 0.77 7.44 12.80
C TRP A 98 -0.36 8.12 13.60
N SER A 99 -0.89 7.50 14.66
CA SER A 99 -1.82 8.13 15.61
C SER A 99 -1.15 9.05 16.61
#